data_AF-U4UBI2-F1
#
_entry.id   AF-U4UBI2-F1
#
_cell.length_a   1.000
_cell.length_b   1.000
_cell.length_c   1.000
_cell.angle_alpha   90.00
_cell.angle_beta   90.00
_cell.angle_gamma   90.00
#
_symmetry.space_group_name_H-M   'P 1'
#
loop_
_entity.id
_entity.type
_entity.pdbx_description
1 polymer ?
#
loop_
_entity_poly.entity_id
_entity_poly.type
_entity_poly.pdbx_seq_one_letter_code
_entity_poly.pdbx_strand_id
1 'polypeptide(L)'
;MSRGELGISRWLEAHTDRSAGLTTLPGNMVLADVAGTGDYHLVLTDLKFNQDTKCRLKVYKGTLLVSDQPLPDIPSSVVSFYADQLEPRIPVVAVACGSELFAYKNLKPFYKFRVPFCPLVDEEAGVWTEVTNSESFGADKLNALKAIPYASLSARSQYILNQTSPILVEELLRKCGKTMPTKENIITCMASMARSSRDRRAIACPIIATEFGSIFVLDPQNFAILHQANTCNVKATPFIIKSTGLFDVEFRLLIATREGHICLLRKGWLEGKCLIQLTSDIVDMVAVPGDNFGQRLWSTTTANLVTCMSLVPLEHISTCMVAIGLKNGSIQLYQGRQPVDFTSVADSPSVITFGQLGQEEHVMVVITIGGSISFKILKRTADFSSKVQENSPMLQSRPLPLPKRSKLFLEQSIRERKNALEIHQTFQQDLIRLRLSAARALVQNLSDQSGIGNEKEQLKLSAQARVLGLGPKFTVILSLENINPNNPLVGLCVTFHVNPLYYVLSLYAAKVPLIPPSLSYKLETKVEEVIKEGVESDDLPVGGEKGNCKVIRVFVTRELMPVPVLAATINMPPTELIV
;
A
#
# COMPACT_ATOMS: atom_id res chain seq x y z
N MET A 1 21.46 7.77 -9.20
CA MET A 1 22.52 8.07 -10.20
C MET A 1 22.29 9.47 -10.73
N SER A 2 23.35 10.28 -10.84
CA SER A 2 23.31 11.68 -11.26
C SER A 2 22.92 11.84 -12.73
N ARG A 3 22.06 12.83 -13.00
CA ARG A 3 21.70 13.36 -14.33
C ARG A 3 22.92 13.93 -15.05
N GLY A 4 23.78 13.06 -15.57
CA GLY A 4 25.08 13.45 -16.12
C GLY A 4 25.45 12.70 -17.37
N GLU A 5 24.55 12.68 -18.36
CA GLU A 5 24.86 12.52 -19.78
C GLU A 5 23.57 12.83 -20.53
N LEU A 6 23.52 13.96 -21.25
CA LEU A 6 22.45 14.28 -22.21
C LEU A 6 22.60 13.33 -23.41
N GLY A 7 22.37 12.04 -23.18
CA GLY A 7 22.09 11.10 -24.25
C GLY A 7 20.81 11.56 -24.94
N ILE A 8 20.89 11.84 -26.23
CA ILE A 8 19.72 12.11 -27.07
C ILE A 8 18.72 10.98 -26.79
N SER A 9 17.50 11.34 -26.36
CA SER A 9 16.46 10.36 -26.04
C SER A 9 16.32 9.35 -27.18
N ARG A 10 16.43 8.06 -26.86
CA ARG A 10 16.18 6.94 -27.79
C ARG A 10 14.71 6.87 -28.23
N TRP A 11 13.83 7.55 -27.48
CA TRP A 11 12.41 7.64 -27.71
C TRP A 11 12.03 8.95 -28.38
N LEU A 12 11.11 8.88 -29.35
CA LEU A 12 10.36 9.99 -29.89
C LEU A 12 8.99 10.01 -29.21
N GLU A 13 8.62 11.15 -28.62
CA GLU A 13 7.27 11.34 -28.11
C GLU A 13 6.36 11.72 -29.28
N ALA A 14 5.52 10.79 -29.72
CA ALA A 14 4.68 10.97 -30.91
C ALA A 14 3.43 11.77 -30.58
N HIS A 15 2.72 11.41 -29.51
CA HIS A 15 1.51 12.08 -29.08
C HIS A 15 1.21 11.76 -27.62
N THR A 16 0.71 12.75 -26.87
CA THR A 16 0.23 12.56 -25.51
C THR A 16 -1.10 13.30 -25.35
N ASP A 17 -2.19 12.57 -25.14
CA ASP A 17 -3.52 13.11 -24.85
C ASP A 17 -3.79 13.03 -23.34
N ARG A 18 -3.82 14.20 -22.69
CA ARG A 18 -4.08 14.32 -21.25
C ARG A 18 -5.58 14.34 -20.90
N SER A 19 -6.44 14.53 -21.89
CA SER A 19 -7.90 14.65 -21.75
C SER A 19 -8.67 13.36 -22.05
N ALA A 20 -7.97 12.28 -22.40
CA ALA A 20 -8.59 11.01 -22.79
C ALA A 20 -9.47 10.39 -21.68
N GLY A 21 -9.16 10.64 -20.40
CA GLY A 21 -9.96 10.20 -19.25
C GLY A 21 -10.14 8.67 -19.17
N LEU A 22 -9.12 7.91 -19.58
CA LEU A 22 -9.16 6.45 -19.66
C LEU A 22 -8.80 5.80 -18.32
N THR A 23 -9.50 4.74 -17.93
CA THR A 23 -9.13 3.96 -16.76
C THR A 23 -8.94 2.52 -17.20
N THR A 24 -7.68 2.09 -17.36
CA THR A 24 -7.36 0.75 -17.87
C THR A 24 -6.33 0.08 -16.98
N LEU A 25 -6.54 -1.21 -16.67
CA LEU A 25 -5.65 -2.04 -15.85
C LEU A 25 -4.76 -2.94 -16.72
N PRO A 26 -3.67 -3.51 -16.18
CA PRO A 26 -2.88 -4.54 -16.86
C PRO A 26 -3.78 -5.70 -17.35
N GLY A 27 -3.54 -6.18 -18.58
CA GLY A 27 -4.35 -7.23 -19.21
C GLY A 27 -5.61 -6.76 -19.95
N ASN A 28 -5.92 -5.46 -19.90
CA ASN A 28 -7.06 -4.82 -20.58
C ASN A 28 -6.65 -3.95 -21.79
N MET A 29 -5.46 -4.20 -22.34
CA MET A 29 -4.92 -3.47 -23.49
C MET A 29 -4.15 -4.41 -24.41
N VAL A 30 -4.42 -4.36 -25.72
CA VAL A 30 -3.78 -5.20 -26.74
C VAL A 30 -3.62 -4.44 -28.07
N LEU A 31 -2.57 -4.77 -28.82
CA LEU A 31 -2.35 -4.28 -30.18
C LEU A 31 -2.79 -5.35 -31.18
N ALA A 32 -3.70 -5.01 -32.09
CA ALA A 32 -4.28 -5.98 -33.03
C ALA A 32 -4.67 -5.34 -34.38
N ASP A 33 -4.50 -6.08 -35.47
CA ASP A 33 -4.98 -5.69 -36.81
C ASP A 33 -6.48 -5.98 -36.96
N VAL A 34 -7.32 -5.18 -36.29
CA VAL A 34 -8.76 -5.43 -36.18
C VAL A 34 -9.49 -5.50 -37.53
N ALA A 35 -8.95 -4.84 -38.57
CA ALA A 35 -9.53 -4.81 -39.91
C ALA A 35 -8.93 -5.85 -40.88
N GLY A 36 -7.84 -6.53 -40.50
CA GLY A 36 -7.13 -7.48 -41.38
C GLY A 36 -6.38 -6.81 -42.54
N THR A 37 -6.00 -5.53 -42.38
CA THR A 37 -5.41 -4.69 -43.44
C THR A 37 -3.89 -4.53 -43.31
N GLY A 38 -3.29 -5.08 -42.26
CA GLY A 38 -1.90 -4.81 -41.86
C GLY A 38 -1.73 -3.57 -40.98
N ASP A 39 -2.79 -2.80 -40.77
CA ASP A 39 -2.80 -1.59 -39.96
C ASP A 39 -3.19 -1.95 -38.51
N TYR A 40 -2.21 -2.00 -37.60
CA TYR A 40 -2.45 -2.40 -36.22
C TYR A 40 -3.11 -1.27 -35.43
N HIS A 41 -4.18 -1.62 -34.74
CA HIS A 41 -4.98 -0.73 -33.90
C HIS A 41 -4.72 -1.03 -32.42
N LEU A 42 -4.88 -0.02 -31.57
CA LEU A 42 -4.87 -0.18 -30.13
C LEU A 42 -6.29 -0.49 -29.66
N VAL A 43 -6.47 -1.66 -29.05
CA VAL A 43 -7.73 -2.10 -28.46
C VAL A 43 -7.58 -2.07 -26.94
N LEU A 44 -8.49 -1.39 -26.26
CA LEU A 44 -8.48 -1.29 -24.80
C LEU A 44 -9.89 -1.28 -24.24
N THR A 45 -10.00 -1.68 -22.97
CA THR A 45 -11.23 -1.49 -22.20
C THR A 45 -11.08 -0.33 -21.21
N ASP A 46 -12.06 0.56 -21.24
CA ASP A 46 -12.18 1.69 -20.31
C ASP A 46 -13.12 1.29 -19.18
N LEU A 47 -12.54 1.10 -18.01
CA LEU A 47 -13.20 0.65 -16.79
C LEU A 47 -13.84 1.84 -16.07
N LYS A 48 -15.16 1.82 -15.91
CA LYS A 48 -15.86 2.81 -15.11
C LYS A 48 -16.56 2.10 -13.96
N PHE A 49 -16.17 2.46 -12.73
CA PHE A 49 -16.69 1.85 -11.50
C PHE A 49 -17.96 2.55 -10.98
N ASN A 50 -18.31 3.71 -11.54
CA ASN A 50 -19.51 4.44 -11.14
C ASN A 50 -20.76 3.80 -11.79
N GLN A 51 -21.82 3.62 -11.01
CA GLN A 51 -23.06 2.94 -11.43
C GLN A 51 -23.73 3.59 -12.65
N ASP A 52 -23.54 4.90 -12.87
CA ASP A 52 -24.15 5.64 -13.99
C ASP A 52 -23.40 5.48 -15.31
N THR A 53 -22.16 4.99 -15.28
CA THR A 53 -21.28 4.93 -16.46
C THR A 53 -20.88 3.49 -16.77
N LYS A 54 -21.31 3.00 -17.93
CA LYS A 54 -20.94 1.66 -18.40
C LYS A 54 -19.48 1.61 -18.83
N CYS A 55 -18.83 0.47 -18.59
CA CYS A 55 -17.52 0.16 -19.15
C CYS A 55 -17.61 0.12 -20.69
N ARG A 56 -16.54 0.49 -21.40
CA ARG A 56 -16.55 0.57 -22.87
C ARG A 56 -15.32 -0.06 -23.50
N LEU A 57 -15.51 -0.75 -24.63
CA LEU A 57 -14.45 -1.23 -25.51
C LEU A 57 -14.12 -0.14 -26.52
N LYS A 58 -12.90 0.40 -26.43
CA LYS A 58 -12.41 1.48 -27.28
C LYS A 58 -11.33 0.98 -28.22
N VAL A 59 -11.39 1.39 -29.49
CA VAL A 59 -10.38 1.06 -30.50
C VAL A 59 -9.83 2.33 -31.13
N TYR A 60 -8.51 2.50 -31.03
CA TYR A 60 -7.78 3.64 -31.57
C TYR A 60 -7.02 3.24 -32.83
N LYS A 61 -7.14 4.06 -33.88
CA LYS A 61 -6.30 4.03 -35.07
C LYS A 61 -5.29 5.18 -34.98
N GLY A 62 -4.05 4.85 -34.64
CA GLY A 62 -3.06 5.86 -34.25
C GLY A 62 -3.55 6.63 -33.03
N THR A 63 -3.79 7.94 -33.17
CA THR A 63 -4.29 8.82 -32.11
C THR A 63 -5.81 9.00 -32.11
N LEU A 64 -6.51 8.55 -33.16
CA LEU A 64 -7.94 8.77 -33.34
C LEU A 64 -8.75 7.59 -32.79
N LEU A 65 -9.78 7.89 -31.99
CA LEU A 65 -10.76 6.91 -31.55
C LEU A 65 -11.71 6.56 -32.70
N VAL A 66 -11.72 5.29 -33.13
CA VAL A 66 -12.53 4.81 -34.26
C VAL A 66 -13.81 4.12 -33.79
N SER A 67 -13.73 3.34 -32.72
CA SER A 67 -14.87 2.59 -32.20
C SER A 67 -14.97 2.76 -30.69
N ASP A 68 -16.20 2.94 -30.21
CA ASP A 68 -16.54 3.03 -28.80
C ASP A 68 -17.82 2.23 -28.56
N GLN A 69 -17.71 1.08 -27.91
CA GLN A 69 -18.80 0.14 -27.72
C GLN A 69 -19.07 -0.11 -26.24
N PRO A 70 -20.32 -0.03 -25.76
CA PRO A 70 -20.64 -0.33 -24.38
C PRO A 70 -20.48 -1.82 -24.10
N LEU A 71 -19.85 -2.15 -22.97
CA LEU A 71 -19.74 -3.50 -22.45
C LEU A 71 -20.88 -3.78 -21.45
N PRO A 72 -21.32 -5.04 -21.32
CA PRO A 72 -22.42 -5.41 -20.44
C PRO A 72 -22.05 -5.34 -18.95
N ASP A 73 -20.79 -5.63 -18.63
CA ASP A 73 -20.26 -5.67 -17.26
C ASP A 73 -18.79 -5.25 -17.26
N ILE A 74 -18.17 -5.18 -16.07
CA ILE A 74 -16.78 -4.80 -15.87
C ILE A 74 -15.86 -5.86 -16.53
N PRO A 75 -15.04 -5.48 -17.52
CA PRO A 75 -14.14 -6.41 -18.19
C PRO A 75 -12.93 -6.75 -17.32
N SER A 76 -12.60 -8.03 -17.25
CA SER A 76 -11.42 -8.54 -16.54
C SER A 76 -10.17 -8.48 -17.42
N SER A 77 -10.27 -8.86 -18.69
CA SER A 77 -9.14 -8.92 -19.63
C SER A 77 -9.61 -8.82 -21.08
N VAL A 78 -8.70 -8.41 -21.97
CA VAL A 78 -8.87 -8.43 -23.43
C VAL A 78 -7.72 -9.18 -24.10
N VAL A 79 -8.05 -10.02 -25.08
CA VAL A 79 -7.06 -10.75 -25.89
C VAL A 79 -7.43 -10.68 -27.37
N SER A 80 -6.44 -10.82 -28.23
CA SER A 80 -6.63 -10.90 -29.68
C SER A 80 -5.99 -12.18 -30.20
N PHE A 81 -6.70 -12.92 -31.04
CA PHE A 81 -6.20 -14.15 -31.66
C PHE A 81 -6.80 -14.36 -33.05
N TYR A 82 -6.11 -15.11 -33.91
CA TYR A 82 -6.65 -15.48 -35.22
C TYR A 82 -7.40 -16.81 -35.13
N ALA A 83 -8.66 -16.81 -35.58
CA ALA A 83 -9.55 -17.97 -35.51
C ALA A 83 -9.29 -18.97 -36.65
N ASP A 84 -9.01 -18.44 -37.83
CA ASP A 84 -8.89 -19.15 -39.09
C ASP A 84 -7.74 -18.56 -39.93
N GLN A 85 -7.44 -19.21 -41.05
CA GLN A 85 -6.48 -18.70 -42.05
C GLN A 85 -7.18 -18.13 -43.29
N LEU A 86 -8.49 -17.85 -43.21
CA LEU A 86 -9.26 -17.35 -44.34
C LEU A 86 -8.83 -15.92 -44.67
N GLU A 87 -8.68 -15.61 -45.96
CA GLU A 87 -8.38 -14.25 -46.40
C GLU A 87 -9.68 -13.45 -46.64
N PRO A 88 -9.79 -12.20 -46.13
CA PRO A 88 -8.83 -11.48 -45.30
C PRO A 88 -8.76 -12.02 -43.86
N ARG A 89 -7.54 -12.17 -43.33
CA ARG A 89 -7.30 -12.70 -41.99
C ARG A 89 -7.63 -11.65 -40.94
N ILE A 90 -8.84 -11.71 -40.41
CA ILE A 90 -9.32 -10.79 -39.38
C ILE A 90 -9.23 -11.49 -38.01
N PRO A 91 -8.47 -10.93 -37.05
CA PRO A 91 -8.40 -11.47 -35.71
C PRO A 91 -9.72 -11.27 -34.96
N VAL A 92 -9.98 -12.17 -34.03
CA VAL A 92 -11.07 -12.06 -33.07
C VAL A 92 -10.52 -11.36 -31.84
N VAL A 93 -11.16 -10.25 -31.47
CA VAL A 93 -10.93 -9.55 -30.20
C VAL A 93 -11.90 -10.14 -29.19
N ALA A 94 -11.39 -10.78 -28.15
CA ALA A 94 -12.21 -11.37 -27.11
C ALA A 94 -12.06 -10.61 -25.79
N VAL A 95 -13.19 -10.24 -25.20
CA VAL A 95 -13.30 -9.50 -23.95
C VAL A 95 -13.99 -10.40 -22.93
N ALA A 96 -13.36 -10.60 -21.77
CA ALA A 96 -13.97 -11.33 -20.66
C ALA A 96 -14.70 -10.38 -19.73
N CYS A 97 -15.98 -10.62 -19.47
CA CYS A 97 -16.82 -9.86 -18.55
C CYS A 97 -17.58 -10.86 -17.66
N GLY A 98 -17.34 -10.84 -16.35
CA GLY A 98 -17.98 -11.78 -15.43
C GLY A 98 -17.68 -13.25 -15.79
N SER A 99 -18.72 -14.06 -15.99
CA SER A 99 -18.62 -15.48 -16.39
C SER A 99 -18.69 -15.71 -17.90
N GLU A 100 -18.67 -14.64 -18.70
CA GLU A 100 -18.93 -14.66 -20.13
C GLU A 100 -17.76 -14.06 -20.93
N LEU A 101 -17.49 -14.65 -22.10
CA LEU A 101 -16.53 -14.16 -23.08
C LEU A 101 -17.28 -13.63 -24.29
N PHE A 102 -17.05 -12.35 -24.61
CA PHE A 102 -17.59 -11.67 -25.77
C PHE A 102 -16.54 -11.59 -26.86
N ALA A 103 -16.78 -12.28 -27.98
CA ALA A 103 -15.90 -12.28 -29.14
C ALA A 103 -16.41 -11.27 -30.18
N TYR A 104 -15.52 -10.39 -30.65
CA TYR A 104 -15.77 -9.39 -31.66
C TYR A 104 -14.91 -9.67 -32.89
N LYS A 105 -15.52 -9.74 -34.07
CA LYS A 105 -14.81 -9.88 -35.36
C LYS A 105 -15.13 -8.65 -36.21
N ASN A 106 -14.11 -7.95 -36.68
CA ASN A 106 -14.25 -6.68 -37.41
C ASN A 106 -15.16 -5.66 -36.67
N LEU A 107 -14.89 -5.43 -35.38
CA LEU A 107 -15.67 -4.55 -34.50
C LEU A 107 -17.15 -4.91 -34.34
N LYS A 108 -17.59 -6.10 -34.76
CA LYS A 108 -18.98 -6.55 -34.57
C LYS A 108 -19.03 -7.71 -33.58
N PRO A 109 -19.99 -7.73 -32.64
CA PRO A 109 -20.22 -8.90 -31.80
C PRO A 109 -20.44 -10.13 -32.68
N PHE A 110 -19.62 -11.15 -32.49
CA PHE A 110 -19.58 -12.36 -33.31
C PHE A 110 -20.08 -13.58 -32.55
N TYR A 111 -19.59 -13.77 -31.32
CA TYR A 111 -19.91 -14.94 -30.52
C TYR A 111 -19.92 -14.62 -29.03
N LYS A 112 -20.71 -15.38 -28.27
CA LYS A 112 -20.79 -15.30 -26.81
C LYS A 112 -20.56 -16.69 -26.24
N PHE A 113 -19.48 -16.85 -25.48
CA PHE A 113 -19.17 -18.09 -24.77
C PHE A 113 -19.41 -17.90 -23.28
N ARG A 114 -20.01 -18.89 -22.61
CA ARG A 114 -20.22 -18.90 -21.16
C ARG A 114 -19.40 -20.02 -20.55
N VAL A 115 -18.65 -19.71 -19.50
CA VAL A 115 -17.85 -20.70 -18.78
C VAL A 115 -18.77 -21.71 -18.09
N PRO A 116 -18.44 -23.03 -18.10
CA PRO A 116 -19.20 -24.03 -17.37
C PRO A 116 -19.32 -23.69 -15.88
N PHE A 117 -20.46 -24.01 -15.28
CA PHE A 117 -20.68 -23.84 -13.84
C PHE A 117 -19.74 -24.75 -13.03
N CYS A 118 -19.33 -24.28 -11.86
CA CYS A 118 -18.59 -25.11 -10.91
C CYS A 118 -19.53 -26.13 -10.26
N PRO A 119 -19.12 -27.41 -10.09
CA PRO A 119 -19.91 -28.36 -9.33
C PRO A 119 -20.08 -27.86 -7.88
N LEU A 120 -21.26 -28.13 -7.31
CA LEU A 120 -21.54 -27.86 -5.90
C LEU A 120 -20.76 -28.85 -5.02
N VAL A 121 -20.54 -28.48 -3.77
CA VAL A 121 -20.06 -29.44 -2.76
C VAL A 121 -21.15 -30.49 -2.54
N ASP A 122 -20.78 -31.78 -2.48
CA ASP A 122 -21.74 -32.89 -2.37
C ASP A 122 -22.70 -32.72 -1.18
N GLU A 123 -22.20 -32.23 -0.05
CA GLU A 123 -22.99 -31.93 1.16
C GLU A 123 -24.02 -30.80 0.90
N GLU A 124 -23.63 -29.75 0.17
CA GLU A 124 -24.54 -28.66 -0.21
C GLU A 124 -25.59 -29.18 -1.21
N ALA A 125 -25.15 -29.96 -2.21
CA ALA A 125 -26.03 -30.54 -3.22
C ALA A 125 -27.07 -31.49 -2.58
N GLY A 126 -26.66 -32.27 -1.58
CA GLY A 126 -27.55 -33.12 -0.78
C GLY A 126 -28.63 -32.31 -0.08
N VAL A 127 -28.24 -31.26 0.66
CA VAL A 127 -29.20 -30.36 1.33
C VAL A 127 -30.19 -29.77 0.32
N TRP A 128 -29.72 -29.25 -0.81
CA TRP A 128 -30.60 -28.66 -1.83
C TRP A 128 -31.51 -29.68 -2.53
N THR A 129 -31.05 -30.91 -2.71
CA THR A 129 -31.89 -32.00 -3.22
C THR A 129 -33.04 -32.29 -2.26
N GLU A 130 -32.76 -32.32 -0.95
CA GLU A 130 -33.78 -32.49 0.08
C GLU A 130 -34.71 -31.28 0.22
N VAL A 131 -34.23 -30.05 0.01
CA VAL A 131 -35.08 -28.85 -0.02
C VAL A 131 -36.01 -28.86 -1.25
N THR A 132 -35.53 -29.40 -2.37
CA THR A 132 -36.33 -29.49 -3.59
C THR A 132 -37.43 -30.56 -3.45
N ASN A 133 -37.13 -31.66 -2.76
CA ASN A 133 -38.05 -32.77 -2.57
C ASN A 133 -39.02 -32.59 -1.38
N SER A 134 -38.60 -31.88 -0.33
CA SER A 134 -39.38 -31.65 0.89
C SER A 134 -39.57 -30.16 1.11
N GLU A 135 -40.82 -29.68 1.12
CA GLU A 135 -41.16 -28.26 1.33
C GLU A 135 -40.82 -27.76 2.75
N SER A 136 -40.42 -28.63 3.69
CA SER A 136 -40.03 -28.24 5.04
C SER A 136 -38.51 -28.08 5.19
N PHE A 137 -38.10 -26.88 5.60
CA PHE A 137 -36.72 -26.54 5.96
C PHE A 137 -36.59 -26.38 7.47
N GLY A 138 -35.98 -27.36 8.13
CA GLY A 138 -35.71 -27.31 9.58
C GLY A 138 -34.39 -26.62 9.90
N ALA A 139 -34.21 -26.24 11.17
CA ALA A 139 -32.96 -25.69 11.69
C ALA A 139 -31.75 -26.62 11.44
N ASP A 140 -31.98 -27.93 11.34
CA ASP A 140 -30.95 -28.94 11.10
C ASP A 140 -30.30 -28.79 9.72
N LYS A 141 -31.08 -28.45 8.68
CA LYS A 141 -30.56 -28.20 7.32
C LYS A 141 -29.73 -26.91 7.26
N LEU A 142 -30.11 -25.90 8.04
CA LEU A 142 -29.32 -24.68 8.18
C LEU A 142 -27.99 -24.94 8.90
N ASN A 143 -28.01 -25.80 9.92
CA ASN A 143 -26.80 -26.20 10.63
C ASN A 143 -25.86 -27.03 9.74
N ALA A 144 -26.41 -27.89 8.88
CA ALA A 144 -25.63 -28.61 7.86
C ALA A 144 -24.93 -27.64 6.88
N LEU A 145 -25.63 -26.61 6.39
CA LEU A 145 -25.01 -25.57 5.55
C LEU A 145 -23.96 -24.74 6.30
N LYS A 146 -24.16 -24.48 7.60
CA LYS A 146 -23.17 -23.78 8.44
C LYS A 146 -21.91 -24.60 8.72
N ALA A 147 -21.99 -25.93 8.65
CA ALA A 147 -20.84 -26.80 8.83
C ALA A 147 -19.86 -26.74 7.63
N ILE A 148 -20.37 -26.41 6.44
CA ILE A 148 -19.56 -26.27 5.24
C ILE A 148 -18.77 -24.96 5.28
N PRO A 149 -17.49 -24.94 4.86
CA PRO A 149 -16.73 -23.71 4.74
C PRO A 149 -17.45 -22.68 3.87
N TYR A 150 -17.68 -21.48 4.42
CA TYR A 150 -18.44 -20.42 3.78
C TYR A 150 -17.96 -20.12 2.34
N ALA A 151 -16.64 -20.13 2.10
CA ALA A 151 -16.03 -19.86 0.79
C ALA A 151 -16.21 -20.98 -0.27
N SER A 152 -16.74 -22.13 0.11
CA SER A 152 -17.01 -23.25 -0.81
C SER A 152 -18.47 -23.32 -1.23
N LEU A 153 -19.37 -22.71 -0.45
CA LEU A 153 -20.80 -22.64 -0.73
C LEU A 153 -21.12 -21.81 -1.98
N SER A 154 -22.29 -22.07 -2.57
CA SER A 154 -22.86 -21.21 -3.61
C SER A 154 -23.26 -19.83 -3.07
N ALA A 155 -23.28 -18.81 -3.93
CA ALA A 155 -23.72 -17.45 -3.58
C ALA A 155 -25.14 -17.43 -3.00
N ARG A 156 -26.00 -18.36 -3.46
CA ARG A 156 -27.37 -18.53 -2.94
C ARG A 156 -27.35 -19.03 -1.49
N SER A 157 -26.59 -20.08 -1.18
CA SER A 157 -26.47 -20.60 0.18
C SER A 157 -25.85 -19.58 1.13
N GLN A 158 -24.82 -18.85 0.69
CA GLN A 158 -24.23 -17.74 1.44
C GLN A 158 -25.23 -16.63 1.73
N TYR A 159 -26.03 -16.23 0.74
CA TYR A 159 -27.06 -15.21 0.91
C TYR A 159 -28.09 -15.62 1.97
N ILE A 160 -28.49 -16.90 1.99
CA ILE A 160 -29.43 -17.44 2.98
C ILE A 160 -28.81 -17.45 4.38
N LEU A 161 -27.54 -17.85 4.52
CA LEU A 161 -26.84 -17.87 5.80
C LEU A 161 -26.66 -16.47 6.43
N ASN A 162 -26.56 -15.43 5.60
CA ASN A 162 -26.40 -14.05 6.07
C ASN A 162 -27.72 -13.38 6.49
N GLN A 163 -28.88 -14.00 6.25
CA GLN A 163 -30.15 -13.43 6.67
C GLN A 163 -30.38 -13.64 8.17
N THR A 164 -30.74 -12.56 8.88
CA THR A 164 -31.01 -12.59 10.32
C THR A 164 -32.47 -12.96 10.65
N SER A 165 -33.40 -12.74 9.71
CA SER A 165 -34.83 -12.99 9.92
C SER A 165 -35.23 -14.39 9.46
N PRO A 166 -35.77 -15.26 10.34
CA PRO A 166 -36.20 -16.61 9.97
C PRO A 166 -37.36 -16.61 8.95
N ILE A 167 -38.24 -15.61 9.00
CA ILE A 167 -39.38 -15.47 8.08
C ILE A 167 -38.90 -15.21 6.65
N LEU A 168 -37.88 -14.35 6.50
CA LEU A 168 -37.32 -14.01 5.19
C LEU A 168 -36.56 -15.20 4.60
N VAL A 169 -35.90 -16.00 5.45
CA VAL A 169 -35.24 -17.24 5.06
C VAL A 169 -36.25 -18.24 4.50
N GLU A 170 -37.37 -18.47 5.19
CA GLU A 170 -38.44 -19.35 4.70
C GLU A 170 -39.03 -18.85 3.38
N GLU A 171 -39.24 -17.55 3.22
CA GLU A 171 -39.76 -16.99 1.96
C GLU A 171 -38.78 -17.16 0.79
N LEU A 172 -37.49 -16.89 1.04
CA LEU A 172 -36.42 -17.08 0.06
C LEU A 172 -36.24 -18.55 -0.30
N LEU A 173 -36.38 -19.46 0.66
CA LEU A 173 -36.31 -20.90 0.43
C LEU A 173 -37.51 -21.39 -0.38
N ARG A 174 -38.73 -20.89 -0.10
CA ARG A 174 -39.91 -21.21 -0.92
C ARG A 174 -39.76 -20.72 -2.37
N LYS A 175 -39.14 -19.55 -2.56
CA LYS A 175 -38.86 -18.98 -3.89
C LYS A 175 -37.74 -19.74 -4.61
N CYS A 176 -36.64 -20.05 -3.92
CA CYS A 176 -35.42 -20.61 -4.50
C CYS A 176 -35.38 -22.14 -4.54
N GLY A 177 -36.11 -22.83 -3.65
CA GLY A 177 -36.10 -24.29 -3.47
C GLY A 177 -36.61 -25.08 -4.67
N LYS A 178 -37.22 -24.41 -5.66
CA LYS A 178 -37.63 -25.04 -6.92
C LYS A 178 -36.48 -25.25 -7.91
N THR A 179 -35.30 -24.70 -7.65
CA THR A 179 -34.15 -24.76 -8.57
C THR A 179 -32.88 -25.09 -7.80
N MET A 180 -32.02 -25.92 -8.37
CA MET A 180 -30.68 -26.11 -7.81
C MET A 180 -29.86 -24.81 -7.91
N PRO A 181 -29.05 -24.48 -6.89
CA PRO A 181 -28.13 -23.37 -6.98
C PRO A 181 -27.06 -23.66 -8.04
N THR A 182 -26.71 -22.64 -8.81
CA THR A 182 -25.55 -22.70 -9.70
C THR A 182 -24.42 -21.88 -9.10
N LYS A 183 -23.20 -22.38 -9.23
CA LYS A 183 -22.00 -21.69 -8.81
C LYS A 183 -21.30 -21.15 -10.05
N GLU A 184 -21.48 -19.84 -10.28
CA GLU A 184 -20.92 -19.18 -11.46
C GLU A 184 -19.40 -19.07 -11.34
N ASN A 185 -18.71 -19.39 -12.44
CA ASN A 185 -17.26 -19.23 -12.56
C ASN A 185 -16.95 -17.89 -13.23
N ILE A 186 -16.45 -16.94 -12.45
CA ILE A 186 -16.03 -15.63 -12.97
C ILE A 186 -14.64 -15.77 -13.61
N ILE A 187 -14.48 -15.19 -14.80
CA ILE A 187 -13.20 -15.11 -15.52
C ILE A 187 -12.33 -14.02 -14.89
N THR A 188 -11.13 -14.39 -14.45
CA THR A 188 -10.19 -13.44 -13.82
C THR A 188 -9.15 -12.93 -14.81
N CYS A 189 -8.58 -13.80 -15.62
CA CYS A 189 -7.57 -13.42 -16.61
C CYS A 189 -7.59 -14.31 -17.86
N MET A 190 -7.03 -13.78 -18.95
CA MET A 190 -6.95 -14.48 -20.23
C MET A 190 -5.55 -14.37 -20.84
N ALA A 191 -5.24 -15.31 -21.72
CA ALA A 191 -4.09 -15.27 -22.61
C ALA A 191 -4.45 -15.87 -23.97
N SER A 192 -3.57 -15.66 -24.96
CA SER A 192 -3.67 -16.28 -26.28
C SER A 192 -2.40 -17.09 -26.55
N MET A 193 -2.56 -18.31 -27.07
CA MET A 193 -1.44 -19.19 -27.35
C MET A 193 -1.51 -19.72 -28.78
N ALA A 194 -0.41 -19.67 -29.50
CA ALA A 194 -0.33 -20.20 -30.86
C ALA A 194 -0.63 -21.71 -30.90
N ARG A 195 -1.41 -22.15 -31.90
CA ARG A 195 -1.83 -23.54 -32.05
C ARG A 195 -0.70 -24.42 -32.57
N SER A 196 -0.24 -24.14 -33.80
CA SER A 196 0.74 -24.97 -34.52
C SER A 196 1.97 -24.21 -35.03
N SER A 197 1.86 -22.90 -35.31
CA SER A 197 2.94 -22.07 -35.88
C SER A 197 3.28 -20.89 -34.98
N ARG A 198 4.56 -20.47 -34.97
CA ARG A 198 5.04 -19.27 -34.25
C ARG A 198 4.84 -17.97 -35.03
N ASP A 199 4.23 -18.04 -36.22
CA ASP A 199 3.93 -16.85 -37.01
C ASP A 199 2.97 -15.90 -36.26
N ARG A 200 3.16 -14.58 -36.42
CA ARG A 200 2.35 -13.53 -35.77
C ARG A 200 0.88 -13.61 -36.17
N ARG A 201 0.59 -14.14 -37.37
CA ARG A 201 -0.76 -14.35 -37.92
C ARG A 201 -1.19 -15.82 -37.89
N ALA A 202 -0.52 -16.65 -37.09
CA ALA A 202 -0.93 -18.03 -36.89
C ALA A 202 -2.24 -18.12 -36.10
N ILE A 203 -2.96 -19.22 -36.29
CA ILE A 203 -4.12 -19.57 -35.47
C ILE A 203 -3.67 -19.67 -34.02
N ALA A 204 -4.40 -19.01 -33.11
CA ALA A 204 -4.09 -19.02 -31.69
C ALA A 204 -5.33 -19.35 -30.86
N CYS A 205 -5.18 -20.24 -29.89
CA CYS A 205 -6.23 -20.66 -28.97
C CYS A 205 -6.32 -19.67 -27.80
N PRO A 206 -7.52 -19.14 -27.48
CA PRO A 206 -7.70 -18.35 -26.27
C PRO A 206 -7.73 -19.26 -25.03
N ILE A 207 -7.14 -18.76 -23.95
CA ILE A 207 -7.05 -19.41 -22.65
C ILE A 207 -7.77 -18.54 -21.64
N ILE A 208 -8.65 -19.15 -20.85
CA ILE A 208 -9.45 -18.51 -19.82
C ILE A 208 -9.08 -19.12 -18.48
N ALA A 209 -8.83 -18.27 -17.48
CA ALA A 209 -8.67 -18.69 -16.09
C ALA A 209 -9.80 -18.12 -15.24
N THR A 210 -10.32 -18.93 -14.32
CA THR A 210 -11.46 -18.56 -13.47
C THR A 210 -11.05 -18.36 -12.02
N GLU A 211 -11.91 -17.67 -11.26
CA GLU A 211 -11.68 -17.39 -9.83
C GLU A 211 -11.48 -18.66 -8.99
N PHE A 212 -12.12 -19.76 -9.35
CA PHE A 212 -11.98 -21.04 -8.63
C PHE A 212 -10.70 -21.81 -9.01
N GLY A 213 -9.85 -21.26 -9.85
CA GLY A 213 -8.59 -21.87 -10.26
C GLY A 213 -8.69 -22.82 -11.44
N SER A 214 -9.84 -22.91 -12.11
CA SER A 214 -9.99 -23.70 -13.34
C SER A 214 -9.49 -22.93 -14.56
N ILE A 215 -8.80 -23.64 -15.44
CA ILE A 215 -8.20 -23.12 -16.67
C ILE A 215 -8.82 -23.87 -17.85
N PHE A 216 -9.35 -23.12 -18.80
CA PHE A 216 -9.97 -23.63 -20.01
C PHE A 216 -9.21 -23.13 -21.23
N VAL A 217 -8.75 -24.05 -22.08
CA VAL A 217 -8.22 -23.72 -23.41
C VAL A 217 -9.34 -23.98 -24.40
N LEU A 218 -9.73 -22.96 -25.17
CA LEU A 218 -10.82 -23.07 -26.13
C LEU A 218 -10.30 -23.28 -27.55
N ASP A 219 -11.10 -23.92 -28.38
CA ASP A 219 -10.86 -23.96 -29.81
C ASP A 219 -11.14 -22.59 -30.43
N PRO A 220 -10.24 -22.09 -31.30
CA PRO A 220 -10.35 -20.77 -31.89
C PRO A 220 -11.55 -20.57 -32.83
N GLN A 221 -12.14 -21.63 -33.37
CA GLN A 221 -13.24 -21.52 -34.36
C GLN A 221 -14.61 -21.70 -33.73
N ASN A 222 -14.79 -22.76 -32.92
CA ASN A 222 -16.10 -23.10 -32.36
C ASN A 222 -16.21 -22.83 -30.85
N PHE A 223 -15.13 -22.33 -30.21
CA PHE A 223 -15.06 -22.06 -28.78
C PHE A 223 -15.35 -23.28 -27.88
N ALA A 224 -15.23 -24.50 -28.42
CA ALA A 224 -15.33 -25.72 -27.61
C ALA A 224 -14.12 -25.85 -26.69
N ILE A 225 -14.30 -26.48 -25.53
CA ILE A 225 -13.23 -26.68 -24.56
C ILE A 225 -12.31 -27.80 -25.07
N LEU A 226 -11.07 -27.45 -25.40
CA LEU A 226 -10.05 -28.39 -25.86
C LEU A 226 -9.27 -29.01 -24.69
N HIS A 227 -8.97 -28.21 -23.67
CA HIS A 227 -8.24 -28.65 -22.49
C HIS A 227 -8.81 -27.99 -21.24
N GLN A 228 -9.00 -28.79 -20.19
CA GLN A 228 -9.45 -28.32 -18.88
C GLN A 228 -8.44 -28.78 -17.82
N ALA A 229 -7.98 -27.86 -16.99
CA ALA A 229 -7.05 -28.12 -15.92
C ALA A 229 -7.28 -27.19 -14.73
N ASN A 230 -6.68 -27.50 -13.59
CA ASN A 230 -6.65 -26.65 -12.40
C ASN A 230 -5.28 -25.98 -12.26
N THR A 231 -5.28 -24.78 -11.68
CA THR A 231 -4.10 -23.92 -11.49
C THR A 231 -3.05 -24.60 -10.61
N CYS A 232 -3.47 -25.21 -9.50
CA CYS A 232 -2.64 -26.05 -8.66
C CYS A 232 -3.50 -26.96 -7.76
N ASN A 233 -2.85 -27.87 -7.04
CA ASN A 233 -3.46 -28.73 -6.03
C ASN A 233 -4.03 -27.96 -4.82
N VAL A 234 -3.56 -26.73 -4.58
CA VAL A 234 -4.10 -25.83 -3.57
C VAL A 234 -5.14 -24.92 -4.23
N LYS A 235 -6.23 -24.58 -3.52
CA LYS A 235 -7.19 -23.59 -3.99
C LYS A 235 -6.49 -22.23 -4.10
N ALA A 236 -6.15 -21.83 -5.31
CA ALA A 236 -5.45 -20.59 -5.60
C ALA A 236 -6.12 -19.86 -6.76
N THR A 237 -6.31 -18.56 -6.58
CA THR A 237 -7.08 -17.70 -7.48
C THR A 237 -6.16 -17.10 -8.53
N PRO A 238 -6.24 -17.51 -9.80
CA PRO A 238 -5.39 -17.00 -10.86
C PRO A 238 -5.66 -15.51 -11.08
N PHE A 239 -4.60 -14.72 -11.12
CA PHE A 239 -4.62 -13.29 -11.37
C PHE A 239 -4.02 -12.94 -12.72
N ILE A 240 -2.90 -13.55 -13.11
CA ILE A 240 -2.24 -13.33 -14.41
C ILE A 240 -1.83 -14.66 -15.01
N ILE A 241 -2.09 -14.84 -16.30
CA ILE A 241 -1.66 -16.01 -17.06
C ILE A 241 -0.80 -15.60 -18.25
N LYS A 242 0.34 -16.27 -18.44
CA LYS A 242 1.21 -16.11 -19.60
C LYS A 242 1.50 -17.48 -20.22
N SER A 243 1.31 -17.58 -21.53
CA SER A 243 1.56 -18.79 -22.30
C SER A 243 2.90 -18.74 -23.03
N THR A 244 3.62 -19.86 -23.03
CA THR A 244 4.84 -20.06 -23.82
C THR A 244 4.75 -21.42 -24.53
N GLY A 245 5.23 -21.49 -25.77
CA GLY A 245 5.16 -22.70 -26.59
C GLY A 245 3.99 -22.73 -27.58
N LEU A 246 3.65 -23.93 -28.04
CA LEU A 246 2.63 -24.22 -29.06
C LEU A 246 1.65 -25.26 -28.52
N PHE A 247 0.35 -25.09 -28.76
CA PHE A 247 -0.67 -26.02 -28.27
C PHE A 247 -0.45 -27.46 -28.77
N ASP A 248 -0.22 -27.62 -30.08
CA ASP A 248 -0.12 -28.93 -30.73
C ASP A 248 1.20 -29.65 -30.42
N VAL A 249 2.27 -28.91 -30.10
CA VAL A 249 3.59 -29.47 -29.78
C VAL A 249 3.74 -29.62 -28.26
N GLU A 250 4.20 -28.55 -27.60
CA GLU A 250 4.38 -28.46 -26.16
C GLU A 250 4.07 -27.02 -25.74
N PHE A 251 3.26 -26.88 -24.69
CA PHE A 251 2.99 -25.60 -24.07
C PHE A 251 3.19 -25.61 -22.57
N ARG A 252 3.48 -24.42 -22.05
CA ARG A 252 3.69 -24.11 -20.64
C ARG A 252 2.95 -22.84 -20.30
N LEU A 253 2.05 -22.93 -19.32
CA LEU A 253 1.29 -21.81 -18.79
C LEU A 253 1.87 -21.43 -17.43
N LEU A 254 2.34 -20.20 -17.33
CA LEU A 254 2.75 -19.58 -16.08
C LEU A 254 1.57 -18.82 -15.52
N ILE A 255 1.18 -19.14 -14.29
CA ILE A 255 0.01 -18.58 -13.63
C ILE A 255 0.46 -17.93 -12.32
N ALA A 256 0.26 -16.63 -12.20
CA ALA A 256 0.43 -15.91 -10.94
C ALA A 256 -0.93 -15.86 -10.23
N THR A 257 -0.96 -16.18 -8.93
CA THR A 257 -2.18 -16.21 -8.13
C THR A 257 -2.24 -15.03 -7.16
N ARG A 258 -3.46 -14.69 -6.70
CA ARG A 258 -3.69 -13.60 -5.73
C ARG A 258 -3.02 -13.88 -4.38
N GLU A 259 -2.84 -15.14 -4.04
CA GLU A 259 -2.22 -15.59 -2.79
C GLU A 259 -0.68 -15.60 -2.85
N GLY A 260 -0.08 -15.04 -3.93
CA GLY A 260 1.37 -14.92 -4.07
C GLY A 260 2.08 -16.18 -4.61
N HIS A 261 1.34 -17.13 -5.19
CA HIS A 261 1.93 -18.33 -5.80
C HIS A 261 2.18 -18.13 -7.29
N ILE A 262 3.30 -18.65 -7.77
CA ILE A 262 3.58 -18.80 -9.21
C ILE A 262 3.51 -20.30 -9.54
N CYS A 263 2.49 -20.67 -10.31
CA CYS A 263 2.22 -22.04 -10.72
C CYS A 263 2.61 -22.25 -12.19
N LEU A 264 3.05 -23.47 -12.50
CA LEU A 264 3.36 -23.93 -13.85
C LEU A 264 2.43 -25.07 -14.22
N LEU A 265 1.72 -24.90 -15.33
CA LEU A 265 0.89 -25.95 -15.94
C LEU A 265 1.49 -26.32 -17.31
N ARG A 266 1.74 -27.61 -17.53
CA ARG A 266 2.28 -28.14 -18.79
C ARG A 266 1.20 -28.87 -19.58
N LYS A 267 1.44 -29.05 -20.88
CA LYS A 267 0.58 -29.90 -21.72
C LYS A 267 0.39 -31.29 -21.12
N GLY A 268 -0.86 -31.75 -21.07
CA GLY A 268 -1.25 -33.05 -20.51
C GLY A 268 -1.39 -33.09 -18.99
N TRP A 269 -1.02 -32.02 -18.27
CA TRP A 269 -1.29 -31.92 -16.84
C TRP A 269 -2.73 -31.47 -16.61
N LEU A 270 -3.42 -32.16 -15.70
CA LEU A 270 -4.73 -31.75 -15.20
C LEU A 270 -4.61 -30.79 -14.03
N GLU A 271 -3.47 -30.79 -13.34
CA GLU A 271 -3.19 -29.88 -12.22
C GLU A 271 -1.80 -29.27 -12.38
N GLY A 272 -1.71 -27.95 -12.22
CA GLY A 272 -0.44 -27.24 -12.23
C GLY A 272 0.38 -27.50 -10.95
N LYS A 273 1.68 -27.26 -11.04
CA LYS A 273 2.60 -27.35 -9.90
C LYS A 273 2.98 -25.94 -9.44
N CYS A 274 2.83 -25.67 -8.14
CA CYS A 274 3.38 -24.46 -7.53
C CYS A 274 4.91 -24.50 -7.58
N LEU A 275 5.53 -23.49 -8.21
CA LEU A 275 6.98 -23.38 -8.34
C LEU A 275 7.59 -22.49 -7.25
N ILE A 276 6.97 -21.34 -7.02
CA ILE A 276 7.49 -20.28 -6.15
C ILE A 276 6.33 -19.73 -5.33
N GLN A 277 6.55 -19.56 -4.03
CA GLN A 277 5.66 -18.81 -3.14
C GLN A 277 6.37 -17.52 -2.74
N LEU A 278 5.72 -16.39 -3.03
CA LEU A 278 6.18 -15.07 -2.66
C LEU A 278 5.52 -14.64 -1.35
N THR A 279 6.21 -13.82 -0.57
CA THR A 279 5.66 -13.22 0.66
C THR A 279 4.87 -11.94 0.40
N SER A 280 4.93 -11.42 -0.81
CA SER A 280 4.33 -10.16 -1.24
C SER A 280 3.46 -10.39 -2.46
N ASP A 281 2.44 -9.54 -2.62
CA ASP A 281 1.48 -9.64 -3.71
C ASP A 281 2.14 -9.38 -5.06
N ILE A 282 1.69 -10.12 -6.07
CA ILE A 282 2.19 -10.03 -7.44
C ILE A 282 1.45 -8.89 -8.15
N VAL A 283 2.16 -7.83 -8.51
CA VAL A 283 1.58 -6.67 -9.23
C VAL A 283 1.37 -6.99 -10.72
N ASP A 284 2.39 -7.54 -11.37
CA ASP A 284 2.35 -7.91 -12.78
C ASP A 284 3.32 -9.09 -13.05
N MET A 285 3.22 -9.73 -14.20
CA MET A 285 4.09 -10.83 -14.60
C MET A 285 4.34 -10.82 -16.11
N VAL A 286 5.61 -10.89 -16.50
CA VAL A 286 6.03 -10.99 -17.90
C VAL A 286 6.84 -12.28 -18.09
N ALA A 287 6.51 -13.04 -19.13
CA ALA A 287 7.29 -14.21 -19.53
C ALA A 287 8.31 -13.80 -20.60
N VAL A 288 9.59 -13.97 -20.29
CA VAL A 288 10.69 -13.76 -21.24
C VAL A 288 11.10 -15.13 -21.81
N PRO A 289 11.31 -15.26 -23.13
CA PRO A 289 11.80 -16.50 -23.72
C PRO A 289 13.16 -16.92 -23.11
N GLY A 290 13.25 -18.15 -22.60
CA GLY A 290 14.47 -18.72 -22.03
C GLY A 290 14.26 -20.14 -21.49
N ASP A 291 15.37 -20.86 -21.22
CA ASP A 291 15.33 -22.28 -20.85
C ASP A 291 15.34 -22.55 -19.34
N ASN A 292 15.64 -21.55 -18.52
CA ASN A 292 15.75 -21.71 -17.06
C ASN A 292 14.37 -21.52 -16.39
N PHE A 293 13.81 -22.59 -15.82
CA PHE A 293 12.53 -22.57 -15.12
C PHE A 293 12.65 -23.02 -13.66
N GLY A 294 11.85 -22.41 -12.79
CA GLY A 294 11.61 -22.91 -11.43
C GLY A 294 12.65 -22.55 -10.37
N GLN A 295 13.62 -21.69 -10.68
CA GLN A 295 14.55 -21.15 -9.69
C GLN A 295 14.67 -19.63 -9.83
N ARG A 296 14.82 -18.94 -8.69
CA ARG A 296 15.06 -17.50 -8.66
C ARG A 296 16.50 -17.22 -9.11
N LEU A 297 16.67 -16.74 -10.35
CA LEU A 297 17.98 -16.42 -10.92
C LEU A 297 18.61 -15.16 -10.29
N TRP A 298 17.81 -14.11 -10.12
CA TRP A 298 18.26 -12.84 -9.52
C TRP A 298 17.05 -12.06 -8.97
N SER A 299 17.33 -11.02 -8.19
CA SER A 299 16.35 -10.04 -7.72
C SER A 299 17.00 -8.66 -7.74
N THR A 300 16.21 -7.63 -8.06
CA THR A 300 16.63 -6.23 -8.04
C THR A 300 15.58 -5.39 -7.34
N THR A 301 16.01 -4.42 -6.54
CA THR A 301 15.11 -3.49 -5.87
C THR A 301 15.00 -2.20 -6.68
N THR A 302 13.77 -1.75 -6.88
CA THR A 302 13.47 -0.46 -7.51
C THR A 302 13.37 0.63 -6.45
N ALA A 303 13.72 1.87 -6.81
CA ALA A 303 13.64 3.00 -5.88
C ALA A 303 12.18 3.41 -5.55
N ASN A 304 11.24 3.09 -6.44
CA ASN A 304 9.82 3.38 -6.28
C ASN A 304 8.99 2.11 -6.53
N LEU A 305 7.72 2.14 -6.12
CA LEU A 305 6.78 1.03 -6.34
C LEU A 305 6.54 0.79 -7.82
N VAL A 306 6.56 -0.48 -8.21
CA VAL A 306 6.21 -0.96 -9.55
C VAL A 306 4.70 -0.95 -9.71
N THR A 307 4.20 -0.43 -10.83
CA THR A 307 2.76 -0.36 -11.12
C THR A 307 2.36 -1.31 -12.25
N CYS A 308 3.19 -1.47 -13.28
CA CYS A 308 2.95 -2.37 -14.40
C CYS A 308 4.25 -2.80 -15.07
N MET A 309 4.21 -3.89 -15.82
CA MET A 309 5.32 -4.42 -16.59
C MET A 309 4.91 -4.79 -18.01
N SER A 310 5.85 -4.73 -18.94
CA SER A 310 5.60 -5.13 -20.33
C SER A 310 6.85 -5.72 -20.97
N LEU A 311 6.66 -6.68 -21.87
CA LEU A 311 7.75 -7.23 -22.68
C LEU A 311 8.04 -6.28 -23.84
N VAL A 312 9.31 -5.99 -24.07
CA VAL A 312 9.80 -5.20 -25.20
C VAL A 312 10.69 -6.09 -26.06
N PRO A 313 10.11 -6.91 -26.96
CA PRO A 313 10.88 -7.71 -27.91
C PRO A 313 11.41 -6.84 -29.04
N LEU A 314 12.73 -6.86 -29.26
CA LEU A 314 13.40 -6.21 -30.38
C LEU A 314 13.98 -7.29 -31.32
N GLU A 315 13.19 -7.66 -32.32
CA GLU A 315 13.56 -8.73 -33.26
C GLU A 315 14.81 -8.40 -34.07
N HIS A 316 15.02 -7.12 -34.43
CA HIS A 316 16.17 -6.68 -35.23
C HIS A 316 17.53 -6.82 -34.50
N ILE A 317 17.54 -6.85 -33.17
CA ILE A 317 18.76 -7.06 -32.34
C ILE A 317 18.67 -8.41 -31.59
N SER A 318 17.67 -9.25 -31.89
CA SER A 318 17.43 -10.53 -31.21
C SER A 318 17.45 -10.44 -29.68
N THR A 319 16.95 -9.32 -29.12
CA THR A 319 17.01 -9.02 -27.69
C THR A 319 15.61 -8.77 -27.14
N CYS A 320 15.35 -9.24 -25.92
CA CYS A 320 14.12 -8.98 -25.18
C CYS A 320 14.43 -8.18 -23.92
N MET A 321 13.79 -7.04 -23.77
CA MET A 321 13.85 -6.21 -22.57
C MET A 321 12.53 -6.27 -21.81
N VAL A 322 12.57 -5.88 -20.54
CA VAL A 322 11.38 -5.73 -19.70
C VAL A 322 11.23 -4.24 -19.36
N ALA A 323 10.11 -3.66 -19.77
CA ALA A 323 9.72 -2.32 -19.35
C ALA A 323 9.02 -2.40 -17.99
N ILE A 324 9.49 -1.60 -17.04
CA ILE A 324 8.95 -1.50 -15.69
C ILE A 324 8.43 -0.08 -15.48
N GLY A 325 7.12 0.06 -15.28
CA GLY A 325 6.47 1.31 -14.91
C GLY A 325 6.53 1.53 -13.39
N LEU A 326 6.93 2.73 -12.97
CA LEU A 326 7.08 3.12 -11.57
C LEU A 326 6.10 4.24 -11.21
N LYS A 327 5.63 4.24 -9.96
CA LYS A 327 4.65 5.22 -9.42
C LYS A 327 5.06 6.69 -9.54
N ASN A 328 6.34 7.00 -9.69
CA ASN A 328 6.80 8.39 -9.89
C ASN A 328 6.71 8.85 -11.37
N GLY A 329 6.05 8.09 -12.25
CA GLY A 329 5.96 8.39 -13.69
C GLY A 329 7.18 7.95 -14.50
N SER A 330 8.16 7.27 -13.88
CA SER A 330 9.31 6.74 -14.63
C SER A 330 9.07 5.34 -15.17
N ILE A 331 9.63 5.08 -16.35
CA ILE A 331 9.60 3.79 -17.03
C ILE A 331 11.06 3.39 -17.29
N GLN A 332 11.46 2.25 -16.74
CA GLN A 332 12.82 1.74 -16.83
C GLN A 332 12.84 0.49 -17.71
N LEU A 333 13.77 0.41 -18.65
CA LEU A 333 14.01 -0.78 -19.46
C LEU A 333 15.14 -1.59 -18.86
N TYR A 334 14.88 -2.86 -18.60
CA TYR A 334 15.85 -3.80 -18.06
C TYR A 334 16.21 -4.89 -19.08
N GLN A 335 17.50 -5.18 -19.17
CA GLN A 335 18.03 -6.37 -19.82
C GLN A 335 18.74 -7.22 -18.76
N GLY A 336 18.11 -8.33 -18.37
CA GLY A 336 18.51 -9.07 -17.18
C GLY A 336 18.47 -8.16 -15.94
N ARG A 337 19.57 -8.11 -15.17
CA ARG A 337 19.66 -7.31 -13.94
C ARG A 337 19.93 -5.82 -14.19
N GLN A 338 20.44 -5.45 -15.36
CA GLN A 338 20.94 -4.11 -15.63
C GLN A 338 19.84 -3.22 -16.25
N PRO A 339 19.61 -2.01 -15.71
CA PRO A 339 18.80 -1.01 -16.40
C PRO A 339 19.59 -0.46 -17.59
N VAL A 340 19.00 -0.52 -18.78
CA VAL A 340 19.65 -0.13 -20.05
C VAL A 340 19.18 1.25 -20.51
N ASP A 341 17.91 1.58 -20.27
CA ASP A 341 17.33 2.83 -20.73
C ASP A 341 16.22 3.32 -19.79
N PHE A 342 15.89 4.60 -19.92
CA PHE A 342 14.89 5.27 -19.10
C PHE A 342 14.04 6.19 -19.97
N THR A 343 12.74 6.21 -19.69
CA THR A 343 11.81 7.21 -20.23
C THR A 343 10.80 7.59 -19.16
N SER A 344 10.18 8.77 -19.25
CA SER A 344 9.22 9.25 -18.24
C SER A 344 7.92 9.73 -18.86
N VAL A 345 6.82 9.51 -18.16
CA VAL A 345 5.50 10.05 -18.47
C VAL A 345 5.08 11.05 -17.39
N ALA A 346 4.04 11.84 -17.66
CA ALA A 346 3.62 12.93 -16.77
C ALA A 346 3.08 12.46 -15.41
N ASP A 347 2.53 11.24 -15.34
CA ASP A 347 1.91 10.64 -14.16
C ASP A 347 2.24 9.13 -14.10
N SER A 348 1.89 8.46 -13.00
CA SER A 348 2.06 7.03 -12.77
C SER A 348 1.51 6.19 -13.94
N PRO A 349 2.31 5.31 -14.56
CA PRO A 349 1.83 4.41 -15.61
C PRO A 349 0.94 3.32 -14.99
N SER A 350 -0.28 3.18 -15.52
CA SER A 350 -1.23 2.11 -15.15
C SER A 350 -1.00 0.85 -15.98
N VAL A 351 -0.80 1.00 -17.28
CA VAL A 351 -0.52 -0.11 -18.20
C VAL A 351 0.43 0.34 -19.30
N ILE A 352 1.35 -0.56 -19.69
CA ILE A 352 2.31 -0.37 -20.77
C ILE A 352 2.13 -1.52 -21.76
N THR A 353 2.01 -1.22 -23.04
CA THR A 353 2.12 -2.22 -24.12
C THR A 353 3.15 -1.76 -25.13
N PHE A 354 3.83 -2.71 -25.75
CA PHE A 354 4.84 -2.45 -26.76
C PHE A 354 4.63 -3.37 -27.95
N GLY A 355 4.68 -2.80 -29.15
CA GLY A 355 4.59 -3.55 -30.40
C GLY A 355 4.24 -2.68 -31.59
N GLN A 356 3.72 -3.33 -32.62
CA GLN A 356 3.32 -2.68 -33.85
C GLN A 356 2.02 -1.90 -33.65
N LEU A 357 2.03 -0.61 -34.00
CA LEU A 357 0.85 0.25 -34.05
C LEU A 357 0.91 1.04 -35.36
N GLY A 358 -0.12 0.90 -36.17
CA GLY A 358 -0.12 1.39 -37.54
C GLY A 358 0.96 0.70 -38.38
N GLN A 359 1.76 1.52 -39.06
CA GLN A 359 2.91 1.06 -39.84
C GLN A 359 4.22 1.01 -39.05
N GLU A 360 4.25 1.54 -37.82
CA GLU A 360 5.46 1.54 -36.99
C GLU A 360 5.52 0.30 -36.10
N GLU A 361 6.64 -0.43 -36.13
CA GLU A 361 6.80 -1.70 -35.42
C GLU A 361 7.14 -1.56 -33.95
N HIS A 362 7.69 -0.41 -33.54
CA HIS A 362 8.29 -0.22 -32.22
C HIS A 362 7.63 0.94 -31.48
N VAL A 363 6.35 0.76 -31.15
CA VAL A 363 5.55 1.76 -30.45
C VAL A 363 5.25 1.28 -29.03
N MET A 364 5.61 2.10 -28.04
CA MET A 364 5.20 1.96 -26.66
C MET A 364 3.97 2.82 -26.42
N VAL A 365 2.87 2.21 -26.00
CA VAL A 365 1.67 2.92 -25.55
C VAL A 365 1.58 2.82 -24.04
N VAL A 366 1.42 3.97 -23.39
CA VAL A 366 1.32 4.10 -21.94
C VAL A 366 0.02 4.80 -21.59
N ILE A 367 -0.77 4.18 -20.71
CA ILE A 367 -1.94 4.83 -20.09
C ILE A 367 -1.60 5.10 -18.64
N THR A 368 -1.79 6.34 -18.18
CA THR A 368 -1.51 6.72 -16.78
C THR A 368 -2.72 6.49 -15.89
N ILE A 369 -2.49 6.46 -14.57
CA ILE A 369 -3.57 6.34 -13.57
C ILE A 369 -4.51 7.56 -13.64
N GLY A 370 -3.98 8.76 -13.90
CA GLY A 370 -4.76 9.97 -14.18
C GLY A 370 -5.51 9.97 -15.52
N GLY A 371 -5.41 8.88 -16.30
CA GLY A 371 -6.18 8.65 -17.51
C GLY A 371 -5.70 9.36 -18.76
N SER A 372 -4.44 9.77 -18.80
CA SER A 372 -3.77 10.22 -20.02
C SER A 372 -3.25 9.03 -20.83
N ILE A 373 -3.21 9.17 -22.16
CA ILE A 373 -2.61 8.21 -23.08
C ILE A 373 -1.41 8.84 -23.79
N SER A 374 -0.28 8.14 -23.80
CA SER A 374 0.97 8.58 -24.41
C SER A 374 1.52 7.53 -25.36
N PHE A 375 1.92 7.96 -26.55
CA PHE A 375 2.52 7.16 -27.61
C PHE A 375 3.99 7.54 -27.77
N LYS A 376 4.88 6.58 -27.58
CA LYS A 376 6.33 6.75 -27.74
C LYS A 376 6.85 5.80 -28.79
N ILE A 377 7.53 6.33 -29.79
CA ILE A 377 8.13 5.55 -30.87
C ILE A 377 9.61 5.38 -30.56
N LEU A 378 10.08 4.14 -30.59
CA LEU A 378 11.50 3.85 -30.46
C LEU A 378 12.21 4.16 -31.77
N LYS A 379 13.29 4.95 -31.73
CA LYS A 379 14.08 5.28 -32.92
C LYS A 379 14.73 4.01 -33.50
N ARG A 380 14.70 3.87 -34.83
CA ARG A 380 15.38 2.74 -35.53
C ARG A 380 16.89 2.71 -35.31
N THR A 381 17.49 3.86 -34.98
CA THR A 381 18.93 4.00 -34.67
C THR A 381 19.25 3.80 -33.19
N ALA A 382 18.28 3.38 -32.37
CA ALA A 382 18.49 3.19 -30.94
C ALA A 382 19.36 1.95 -30.70
N ASP A 383 20.55 2.15 -30.13
CA ASP A 383 21.42 1.07 -29.68
C ASP A 383 21.31 0.90 -28.16
N PHE A 384 21.13 -0.37 -27.75
CA PHE A 384 20.98 -0.84 -26.38
C PHE A 384 22.19 -1.67 -25.93
N SER A 385 23.29 -1.70 -26.69
CA SER A 385 24.52 -2.38 -26.29
C SER A 385 25.02 -1.86 -24.92
N SER A 386 25.11 -2.76 -23.95
CA SER A 386 25.67 -2.45 -22.62
C SER A 386 27.14 -2.07 -22.78
N LYS A 387 27.43 -0.76 -22.86
CA LYS A 387 28.77 -0.27 -22.55
C LYS A 387 28.95 -0.47 -21.05
N VAL A 388 29.79 -1.43 -20.69
CA VAL A 388 30.21 -1.66 -19.31
C VAL A 388 30.99 -0.42 -18.87
N GLN A 389 30.29 0.61 -18.40
CA GLN A 389 30.91 1.62 -17.56
C GLN A 389 31.20 0.90 -16.24
N GLU A 390 32.47 0.61 -16.01
CA GLU A 390 32.99 0.36 -14.68
C GLU A 390 32.66 1.59 -13.84
N ASN A 391 31.50 1.58 -13.20
CA ASN A 391 31.12 2.53 -12.17
C ASN A 391 32.00 2.22 -10.95
N SER A 392 33.27 2.60 -11.03
CA SER A 392 34.07 2.86 -9.84
C SER A 392 33.25 3.82 -8.97
N PRO A 393 33.02 3.51 -7.70
CA PRO A 393 32.17 4.34 -6.87
C PRO A 393 32.82 5.73 -6.74
N MET A 394 32.24 6.73 -7.43
CA MET A 394 32.72 8.12 -7.43
C MET A 394 32.86 8.72 -6.02
N LEU A 395 32.27 8.06 -5.01
CA LEU A 395 32.35 8.39 -3.59
C LEU A 395 33.76 8.29 -2.99
N GLN A 396 34.72 7.58 -3.61
CA GLN A 396 36.10 7.54 -3.09
C GLN A 396 36.95 8.77 -3.47
N SER A 397 36.42 9.69 -4.29
CA SER A 397 37.16 10.90 -4.71
C SER A 397 37.08 12.08 -3.72
N ARG A 398 36.19 12.01 -2.71
CA ARG A 398 36.06 13.06 -1.69
C ARG A 398 36.74 12.61 -0.40
N PRO A 399 37.89 13.20 -0.02
CA PRO A 399 38.47 12.94 1.30
C PRO A 399 37.45 13.32 2.38
N LEU A 400 37.34 12.48 3.42
CA LEU A 400 36.43 12.69 4.55
C LEU A 400 36.61 14.11 5.12
N PRO A 401 35.53 14.85 5.41
CA PRO A 401 35.61 16.18 6.01
C PRO A 401 36.01 16.04 7.49
N LEU A 402 37.26 15.68 7.75
CA LEU A 402 37.83 15.66 9.09
C LEU A 402 38.14 17.10 9.51
N PRO A 403 37.65 17.57 10.67
CA PRO A 403 37.96 18.92 11.14
C PRO A 403 39.47 19.03 11.35
N LYS A 404 40.07 20.11 10.81
CA LYS A 404 41.49 20.38 10.98
C LYS A 404 41.78 20.76 12.44
N ARG A 405 42.83 20.19 13.02
CA ARG A 405 43.29 20.57 14.37
C ARG A 405 43.77 22.01 14.34
N SER A 406 43.18 22.86 15.16
CA SER A 406 43.56 24.27 15.28
C SER A 406 44.86 24.42 16.07
N LYS A 407 45.51 25.58 15.95
CA LYS A 407 46.69 25.92 16.76
C LYS A 407 46.39 25.84 18.26
N LEU A 408 45.20 26.27 18.68
CA LEU A 408 44.75 26.23 20.06
C LEU A 408 44.65 24.79 20.60
N PHE A 409 44.16 23.84 19.79
CA PHE A 409 44.15 22.43 20.18
C PHE A 409 45.56 21.87 20.41
N LEU A 410 46.52 22.25 19.56
CA LEU A 410 47.92 21.83 19.71
C LEU A 410 48.56 22.45 20.95
N GLU A 411 48.33 23.74 21.21
CA GLU A 411 48.81 24.46 22.40
C GLU A 411 48.22 23.87 23.69
N GLN A 412 46.91 23.56 23.70
CA GLN A 412 46.25 22.89 24.83
C GLN A 412 46.82 21.49 25.06
N SER A 413 47.07 20.70 24.00
CA SER A 413 47.69 19.37 24.12
C SER A 413 49.10 19.43 24.72
N ILE A 414 49.89 20.47 24.41
CA ILE A 414 51.22 20.68 24.99
C ILE A 414 51.10 21.08 26.47
N ARG A 415 50.14 21.95 26.82
CA ARG A 415 49.86 22.33 28.22
C ARG A 415 49.44 21.13 29.06
N GLU A 416 48.50 20.32 28.55
CA GLU A 416 48.01 19.11 29.23
C GLU A 416 49.14 18.10 29.42
N ARG A 417 50.04 17.94 28.45
CA ARG A 417 51.22 17.05 28.58
C ARG A 417 52.19 17.52 29.66
N LYS A 418 52.44 18.84 29.77
CA LYS A 418 53.39 19.39 30.75
C LYS A 418 52.86 19.34 32.18
N ASN A 419 51.57 19.61 32.38
CA ASN A 419 50.95 19.78 33.71
C ASN A 419 49.85 18.74 33.99
N ALA A 420 49.99 17.51 33.47
CA ALA A 420 48.95 16.47 33.56
C ALA A 420 48.55 16.15 35.01
N LEU A 421 49.53 16.04 35.91
CA LEU A 421 49.31 15.66 37.30
C LEU A 421 48.51 16.72 38.07
N GLU A 422 48.84 17.99 37.90
CA GLU A 422 48.15 19.10 38.55
C GLU A 422 46.69 19.20 38.06
N ILE A 423 46.47 19.16 36.74
CA ILE A 423 45.12 19.19 36.15
C ILE A 423 44.26 18.04 36.68
N HIS A 424 44.82 16.83 36.76
CA HIS A 424 44.10 15.68 37.30
C HIS A 424 43.74 15.86 38.78
N GLN A 425 44.67 16.34 39.60
CA GLN A 425 44.43 16.57 41.04
C GLN A 425 43.36 17.64 41.27
N THR A 426 43.41 18.77 40.56
CA THR A 426 42.39 19.81 40.64
C THR A 426 41.03 19.28 40.21
N PHE A 427 40.97 18.53 39.10
CA PHE A 427 39.73 17.91 38.64
C PHE A 427 39.13 16.95 39.69
N GLN A 428 39.95 16.12 40.34
CA GLN A 428 39.47 15.22 41.40
C GLN A 428 38.93 16.00 42.61
N GLN A 429 39.63 17.05 43.04
CA GLN A 429 39.17 17.90 44.15
C GLN A 429 37.82 18.56 43.84
N ASP A 430 37.69 19.13 42.64
CA ASP A 430 36.45 19.78 42.21
C ASP A 430 35.32 18.79 41.98
N LEU A 431 35.62 17.59 41.46
CA LEU A 431 34.64 16.52 41.31
C LEU A 431 34.10 16.06 42.66
N ILE A 432 34.96 15.95 43.68
CA ILE A 432 34.54 15.61 45.05
C ILE A 432 33.64 16.71 45.63
N ARG A 433 34.01 18.00 45.45
CA ARG A 433 33.18 19.13 45.86
C ARG A 433 31.82 19.14 45.16
N LEU A 434 31.80 18.87 43.86
CA LEU A 434 30.57 18.77 43.08
C LEU A 434 29.69 17.62 43.59
N ARG A 435 30.26 16.44 43.83
CA ARG A 435 29.52 15.28 44.38
C ARG A 435 28.92 15.61 45.75
N LEU A 436 29.69 16.26 46.61
CA LEU A 436 29.22 16.66 47.93
C LEU A 436 28.12 17.73 47.84
N SER A 437 28.27 18.72 46.97
CA SER A 437 27.25 19.74 46.73
C SER A 437 25.97 19.14 46.17
N ALA A 438 26.08 18.23 45.20
CA ALA A 438 24.95 17.51 44.62
C ALA A 438 24.25 16.62 45.66
N ALA A 439 25.01 15.90 46.49
CA ALA A 439 24.46 15.07 47.56
C ALA A 439 23.72 15.91 48.61
N ARG A 440 24.28 17.05 49.02
CA ARG A 440 23.60 17.99 49.93
C ARG A 440 22.29 18.51 49.35
N ALA A 441 22.31 18.96 48.10
CA ALA A 441 21.11 19.43 47.41
C ALA A 441 20.05 18.31 47.25
N LEU A 442 20.48 17.08 46.98
CA LEU A 442 19.60 15.93 46.87
C LEU A 442 18.93 15.60 48.22
N VAL A 443 19.69 15.58 49.32
CA VAL A 443 19.16 15.34 50.67
C VAL A 443 18.17 16.42 51.06
N GLN A 444 18.46 17.68 50.75
CA GLN A 444 17.55 18.81 50.98
C GLN A 444 16.25 18.67 50.15
N ASN A 445 16.34 18.27 48.88
CA ASN A 445 15.13 18.03 48.06
C ASN A 445 14.31 16.83 48.56
N LEU A 446 14.96 15.79 49.10
CA LEU A 446 14.27 14.66 49.72
C LEU A 446 13.59 15.04 51.04
N SER A 447 14.19 15.90 51.86
CA SER A 447 13.55 16.40 53.09
C SER A 447 12.35 17.28 52.77
N ASP A 448 12.46 18.10 51.73
CA ASP A 448 11.41 19.04 51.31
C ASP A 448 10.38 18.40 50.36
N GLN A 449 10.56 17.11 50.02
CA GLN A 449 9.78 16.34 49.02
C GLN A 449 9.50 17.11 47.72
N SER A 450 10.44 18.00 47.38
CA SER A 450 10.35 18.96 46.29
C SER A 450 11.04 18.34 45.08
N GLY A 451 10.28 17.53 44.33
CA GLY A 451 10.76 16.78 43.18
C GLY A 451 9.63 16.49 42.18
N ILE A 452 10.00 16.20 40.93
CA ILE A 452 9.04 15.95 39.83
C ILE A 452 8.47 14.51 39.89
N GLY A 453 9.04 13.64 40.71
CA GLY A 453 8.54 12.29 40.95
C GLY A 453 8.90 11.76 42.33
N ASN A 454 8.08 10.83 42.82
CA ASN A 454 8.31 10.09 44.06
C ASN A 454 8.66 8.63 43.72
N GLU A 455 9.88 8.20 44.04
CA GLU A 455 10.34 6.82 43.77
C GLU A 455 9.55 5.77 44.57
N LYS A 456 9.01 6.14 45.74
CA LYS A 456 8.25 5.21 46.60
C LYS A 456 6.85 4.91 46.07
N GLU A 457 6.21 5.89 45.43
CA GLU A 457 4.84 5.76 44.91
C GLU A 457 4.79 5.69 43.37
N GLN A 458 5.93 5.82 42.69
CA GLN A 458 6.06 5.84 41.22
C GLN A 458 5.05 6.80 40.57
N LEU A 459 4.81 7.94 41.23
CA LEU A 459 3.94 9.00 40.76
C LEU A 459 4.82 10.14 40.23
N LYS A 460 4.51 10.60 39.02
CA LYS A 460 5.12 11.79 38.44
C LYS A 460 4.09 12.88 38.27
N LEU A 461 4.50 14.09 38.59
CA LEU A 461 3.67 15.27 38.46
C LEU A 461 4.31 16.22 37.48
N SER A 462 3.52 16.62 36.49
CA SER A 462 3.88 17.71 35.59
C SER A 462 2.81 18.78 35.69
N ALA A 463 3.25 20.01 35.93
CA ALA A 463 2.38 21.17 35.97
C ALA A 463 2.68 22.05 34.76
N GLN A 464 1.65 22.43 34.02
CA GLN A 464 1.74 23.36 32.90
C GLN A 464 0.75 24.49 33.14
N ALA A 465 1.24 25.71 33.30
CA ALA A 465 0.39 26.90 33.27
C ALA A 465 0.20 27.31 31.81
N ARG A 466 -1.04 27.28 31.32
CA ARG A 466 -1.40 27.83 30.01
C ARG A 466 -2.08 29.17 30.19
N VAL A 467 -1.62 30.16 29.42
CA VAL A 467 -2.27 31.47 29.35
C VAL A 467 -3.43 31.36 28.35
N LEU A 468 -4.65 31.64 28.81
CA LEU A 468 -5.83 31.71 27.95
C LEU A 468 -6.14 33.19 27.71
N GLY A 469 -5.49 33.78 26.70
CA GLY A 469 -5.66 35.19 26.29
C GLY A 469 -4.54 36.13 26.77
N LEU A 470 -4.72 37.44 26.57
CA LEU A 470 -3.81 38.52 26.98
C LEU A 470 -4.35 39.23 28.24
N GLY A 471 -4.48 38.52 29.37
CA GLY A 471 -5.09 39.08 30.58
C GLY A 471 -4.77 38.33 31.87
N PRO A 472 -5.30 38.78 33.03
CA PRO A 472 -4.95 38.28 34.38
C PRO A 472 -5.54 36.90 34.70
N LYS A 473 -6.03 36.16 33.70
CA LYS A 473 -6.69 34.86 33.86
C LYS A 473 -5.82 33.77 33.24
N PHE A 474 -5.38 32.86 34.09
CA PHE A 474 -4.55 31.71 33.74
C PHE A 474 -5.33 30.41 33.93
N THR A 475 -5.00 29.39 33.15
CA THR A 475 -5.47 28.02 33.42
C THR A 475 -4.27 27.14 33.71
N VAL A 476 -4.21 26.63 34.94
CA VAL A 476 -3.19 25.71 35.38
C VAL A 476 -3.70 24.29 35.11
N ILE A 477 -2.97 23.56 34.28
CA ILE A 477 -3.21 22.15 33.96
C ILE A 477 -2.17 21.30 34.69
N LEU A 478 -2.63 20.50 35.63
CA LEU A 478 -1.83 19.56 36.39
C LEU A 478 -2.02 18.16 35.81
N SER A 479 -0.94 17.47 35.45
CA SER A 479 -0.97 16.10 34.94
C SER A 479 -0.24 15.17 35.91
N LEU A 480 -1.02 14.28 36.53
CA LEU A 480 -0.59 13.22 37.43
C LEU A 480 -0.44 11.93 36.63
N GLU A 481 0.79 11.42 36.49
CA GLU A 481 1.12 10.23 35.70
C GLU A 481 1.49 9.07 36.63
N ASN A 482 0.76 7.95 36.53
CA ASN A 482 1.09 6.72 37.24
C ASN A 482 2.16 5.95 36.45
N ILE A 483 3.39 5.90 36.95
CA ILE A 483 4.50 5.18 36.34
C ILE A 483 4.51 3.70 36.79
N ASN A 484 3.64 3.30 37.73
CA ASN A 484 3.54 1.91 38.15
C ASN A 484 2.89 1.06 37.03
N PRO A 485 3.51 -0.07 36.62
CA PRO A 485 2.97 -0.94 35.58
C PRO A 485 1.84 -1.85 36.06
N ASN A 486 1.72 -2.10 37.37
CA ASN A 486 0.86 -3.16 37.90
C ASN A 486 -0.20 -2.65 38.90
N ASN A 487 0.07 -1.56 39.62
CA ASN A 487 -0.81 -1.07 40.68
C ASN A 487 -1.49 0.26 40.32
N PRO A 488 -2.82 0.37 40.48
CA PRO A 488 -3.52 1.65 40.37
C PRO A 488 -3.24 2.54 41.58
N LEU A 489 -3.25 3.86 41.37
CA LEU A 489 -3.16 4.85 42.45
C LEU A 489 -4.57 5.26 42.89
N VAL A 490 -4.82 5.19 44.20
CA VAL A 490 -6.13 5.51 44.81
C VAL A 490 -5.96 6.41 46.04
N GLY A 491 -6.99 7.20 46.35
CA GLY A 491 -7.04 8.00 47.57
C GLY A 491 -6.07 9.18 47.58
N LEU A 492 -5.82 9.80 46.41
CA LEU A 492 -4.99 10.99 46.27
C LEU A 492 -5.86 12.26 46.29
N CYS A 493 -5.34 13.31 46.92
CA CYS A 493 -5.93 14.65 46.95
C CYS A 493 -4.89 15.67 46.51
N VAL A 494 -5.28 16.62 45.67
CA VAL A 494 -4.44 17.74 45.25
C VAL A 494 -4.90 18.98 45.99
N THR A 495 -3.96 19.69 46.62
CA THR A 495 -4.21 20.97 47.31
C THR A 495 -3.32 22.06 46.72
N PHE A 496 -3.92 23.17 46.36
CA PHE A 496 -3.25 24.38 45.87
C PHE A 496 -3.08 25.36 47.03
N HIS A 497 -1.83 25.68 47.35
CA HIS A 497 -1.48 26.70 48.33
C HIS A 497 -1.00 27.95 47.61
N VAL A 498 -1.72 29.04 47.83
CA VAL A 498 -1.44 30.33 47.21
C VAL A 498 -1.60 31.45 48.23
N ASN A 499 -0.91 32.56 47.99
CA ASN A 499 -1.18 33.80 48.72
C ASN A 499 -2.39 34.51 48.10
N PRO A 500 -3.51 34.68 48.82
CA PRO A 500 -4.74 35.28 48.28
C PRO A 500 -4.58 36.77 47.92
N LEU A 501 -3.48 37.42 48.34
CA LEU A 501 -3.15 38.78 47.92
C LEU A 501 -2.75 38.86 46.44
N TYR A 502 -2.28 37.75 45.84
CA TYR A 502 -1.77 37.72 44.48
C TYR A 502 -2.69 36.94 43.52
N TYR A 503 -3.24 35.80 43.95
CA TYR A 503 -4.07 34.97 43.08
C TYR A 503 -5.28 34.37 43.80
N VAL A 504 -6.39 34.27 43.09
CA VAL A 504 -7.60 33.55 43.47
C VAL A 504 -7.79 32.37 42.53
N LEU A 505 -8.05 31.18 43.08
CA LEU A 505 -8.27 29.97 42.28
C LEU A 505 -9.76 29.61 42.28
N SER A 506 -10.23 29.03 41.18
CA SER A 506 -11.56 28.43 41.12
C SER A 506 -11.68 27.18 41.99
N LEU A 507 -10.56 26.51 42.27
CA LEU A 507 -10.50 25.25 43.02
C LEU A 507 -9.20 25.18 43.84
N TYR A 508 -9.35 25.12 45.17
CA TYR A 508 -8.20 25.05 46.09
C TYR A 508 -7.83 23.62 46.48
N ALA A 509 -8.78 22.68 46.45
CA ALA A 509 -8.52 21.28 46.72
C ALA A 509 -9.41 20.38 45.84
N ALA A 510 -8.87 19.28 45.35
CA ALA A 510 -9.55 18.35 44.46
C ALA A 510 -9.21 16.90 44.80
N LYS A 511 -10.22 16.04 44.90
CA LYS A 511 -10.02 14.58 44.98
C LYS A 511 -9.64 14.04 43.60
N VAL A 512 -8.58 13.24 43.55
CA VAL A 512 -8.10 12.60 42.33
C VAL A 512 -8.79 11.24 42.22
N PRO A 513 -9.45 10.94 41.08
CA PRO A 513 -10.02 9.63 40.85
C PRO A 513 -8.92 8.56 40.74
N LEU A 514 -9.32 7.28 40.74
CA LEU A 514 -8.39 6.17 40.53
C LEU A 514 -7.60 6.36 39.22
N ILE A 515 -6.27 6.37 39.30
CA ILE A 515 -5.38 6.45 38.13
C ILE A 515 -4.88 5.03 37.82
N PRO A 516 -5.31 4.40 36.70
CA PRO A 516 -4.82 3.06 36.36
C PRO A 516 -3.33 3.06 36.01
N PRO A 517 -2.69 1.88 35.97
CA PRO A 517 -1.30 1.74 35.58
C PRO A 517 -0.98 2.41 34.23
N SER A 518 0.16 3.09 34.14
CA SER A 518 0.68 3.75 32.92
C SER A 518 -0.23 4.82 32.30
N LEU A 519 -1.21 5.35 33.06
CA LEU A 519 -2.11 6.40 32.61
C LEU A 519 -1.87 7.72 33.36
N SER A 520 -2.27 8.82 32.70
CA SER A 520 -2.19 10.16 33.25
C SER A 520 -3.58 10.75 33.49
N TYR A 521 -3.79 11.34 34.66
CA TYR A 521 -4.96 12.13 35.00
C TYR A 521 -4.64 13.63 34.92
N LYS A 522 -5.49 14.39 34.24
CA LYS A 522 -5.34 15.85 34.10
C LYS A 522 -6.39 16.56 34.94
N LEU A 523 -5.93 17.48 35.78
CA LEU A 523 -6.75 18.38 36.58
C LEU A 523 -6.53 19.81 36.10
N GLU A 524 -7.61 20.53 35.84
CA GLU A 524 -7.56 21.91 35.36
C GLU A 524 -8.16 22.85 36.41
N THR A 525 -7.42 23.91 36.75
CA THR A 525 -7.87 24.96 37.68
C THR A 525 -7.66 26.33 37.05
N LYS A 526 -8.67 27.19 37.14
CA LYS A 526 -8.58 28.58 36.68
C LYS A 526 -8.00 29.44 37.81
N VAL A 527 -7.07 30.30 37.46
CA VAL A 527 -6.36 31.21 38.36
C VAL A 527 -6.58 32.64 37.87
N GLU A 528 -7.05 33.51 38.75
CA GLU A 528 -7.23 34.93 38.47
C GLU A 528 -6.27 35.74 39.34
N GLU A 529 -5.52 36.65 38.72
CA GLU A 529 -4.62 37.55 39.42
C GLU A 529 -5.38 38.73 40.02
N VAL A 530 -5.11 39.03 41.29
CA VAL A 530 -5.71 40.16 42.01
C VAL A 530 -4.89 41.42 41.71
N ILE A 531 -5.44 42.30 40.86
CA ILE A 531 -4.86 43.61 40.56
C ILE A 531 -5.44 44.61 41.56
N LYS A 532 -4.60 45.18 42.44
CA LYS A 532 -4.98 46.35 43.25
C LYS A 532 -4.59 47.62 42.50
N GLU A 533 -5.56 48.44 42.13
CA GLU A 533 -5.28 49.82 41.69
C GLU A 533 -4.87 50.65 42.91
N GLY A 534 -3.67 51.24 42.85
CA GLY A 534 -3.18 52.19 43.86
C GLY A 534 -2.25 51.61 44.91
N VAL A 535 -1.03 51.20 44.52
CA VAL A 535 0.19 51.47 45.30
C VAL A 535 1.27 51.85 44.29
N GLU A 536 1.66 53.12 44.33
CA GLU A 536 2.81 53.64 43.60
C GLU A 536 4.08 52.89 44.02
N SER A 537 4.89 52.63 43.01
CA SER A 537 6.23 52.10 43.10
C SER A 537 7.16 53.08 43.82
N ASP A 538 7.29 53.02 45.15
CA ASP A 538 8.43 53.65 45.85
C ASP A 538 8.63 53.22 47.31
N ASP A 539 8.77 51.91 47.55
CA ASP A 539 9.44 51.41 48.77
C ASP A 539 10.19 50.11 48.45
N LEU A 540 11.31 50.24 47.75
CA LEU A 540 12.33 49.20 47.66
C LEU A 540 13.33 49.38 48.81
N PRO A 541 13.51 48.40 49.72
CA PRO A 541 14.70 48.38 50.55
C PRO A 541 15.91 48.13 49.65
N VAL A 542 16.83 49.10 49.62
CA VAL A 542 18.17 48.94 49.06
C VAL A 542 18.90 47.88 49.89
N GLY A 543 18.85 46.64 49.43
CA GLY A 543 19.49 45.52 50.12
C GLY A 543 18.84 44.17 49.85
N GLY A 544 19.08 43.61 48.66
CA GLY A 544 19.31 42.17 48.53
C GLY A 544 18.21 41.18 48.94
N GLU A 545 16.93 41.40 48.66
CA GLU A 545 15.96 40.29 48.50
C GLU A 545 15.03 40.58 47.32
N LYS A 546 15.11 39.75 46.27
CA LYS A 546 14.19 39.79 45.12
C LYS A 546 12.77 39.56 45.63
N GLY A 547 11.97 40.64 45.67
CA GLY A 547 10.57 40.62 46.11
C GLY A 547 9.78 39.46 45.50
N ASN A 548 9.34 38.58 46.39
CA ASN A 548 8.40 37.45 46.25
C ASN A 548 7.95 37.08 44.83
N CYS A 549 8.58 36.03 44.29
CA CYS A 549 8.11 35.33 43.10
C CYS A 549 6.63 34.93 43.31
N LYS A 550 5.74 35.36 42.41
CA LYS A 550 4.32 35.00 42.39
C LYS A 550 4.20 33.50 42.07
N VAL A 551 4.10 32.69 43.11
CA VAL A 551 4.25 31.23 43.04
C VAL A 551 3.03 30.53 43.59
N ILE A 552 2.59 29.49 42.90
CA ILE A 552 1.56 28.55 43.38
C ILE A 552 2.24 27.26 43.79
N ARG A 553 2.04 26.84 45.04
CA ARG A 553 2.53 25.54 45.53
C ARG A 553 1.41 24.52 45.41
N VAL A 554 1.74 23.34 44.89
CA VAL A 554 0.79 22.24 44.71
C VAL A 554 1.27 21.07 45.54
N PHE A 555 0.40 20.57 46.41
CA PHE A 555 0.65 19.42 47.27
C PHE A 555 -0.25 18.27 46.86
N VAL A 556 0.33 17.10 46.62
CA VAL A 556 -0.41 15.86 46.42
C VAL A 556 -0.32 15.07 47.71
N THR A 557 -1.44 14.79 48.37
CA THR A 557 -1.51 14.06 49.64
C THR A 557 -2.35 12.80 49.51
N ARG A 558 -2.18 11.85 50.43
CA ARG A 558 -3.14 10.74 50.59
C ARG A 558 -4.21 11.13 51.60
N GLU A 559 -5.45 10.64 51.41
CA GLU A 559 -6.59 10.97 52.26
C GLU A 559 -6.39 10.67 53.77
N LEU A 560 -5.39 9.86 54.14
CA LEU A 560 -5.10 9.45 55.52
C LEU A 560 -3.71 9.85 56.03
N MET A 561 -2.92 10.60 55.24
CA MET A 561 -1.57 11.03 55.65
C MET A 561 -1.41 12.55 55.48
N PRO A 562 -0.96 13.26 56.52
CA PRO A 562 -0.75 14.72 56.47
C PRO A 562 0.52 15.12 55.70
N VAL A 563 1.40 14.16 55.40
CA VAL A 563 2.64 14.38 54.67
C VAL A 563 2.37 14.32 53.16
N PRO A 564 2.78 15.33 52.37
CA PRO A 564 2.61 15.28 50.92
C PRO A 564 3.40 14.11 50.31
N VAL A 565 2.78 13.42 49.36
CA VAL A 565 3.44 12.43 48.50
C VAL A 565 4.37 13.14 47.53
N LEU A 566 3.99 14.35 47.11
CA LEU A 566 4.74 15.17 46.18
C LEU A 566 4.39 16.65 46.34
N ALA A 567 5.40 17.51 46.29
CA ALA A 567 5.21 18.96 46.25
C ALA A 567 5.82 19.52 44.95
N ALA A 568 5.04 20.35 44.25
CA ALA A 568 5.51 21.09 43.08
C ALA A 568 5.29 22.58 43.27
N THR A 569 6.19 23.35 42.68
CA THR A 569 6.17 24.82 42.73
C THR A 569 6.00 25.33 41.32
N ILE A 570 4.92 26.06 41.06
CA ILE A 570 4.59 26.65 39.76
C ILE A 570 4.94 28.13 39.82
N ASN A 571 5.94 28.52 39.04
CA ASN A 571 6.22 29.93 38.79
C ASN A 571 5.19 30.42 37.77
N MET A 572 4.36 31.37 38.16
CA MET A 572 3.36 31.93 37.25
C MET A 572 4.02 32.87 36.25
N PRO A 573 3.61 32.82 34.97
CA PRO A 573 4.12 33.76 33.97
C PRO A 573 3.70 35.20 34.33
N PRO A 574 4.49 36.21 33.94
CA PRO A 574 4.11 37.61 34.13
C PRO A 574 2.86 37.93 33.31
N THR A 575 1.98 38.77 33.86
CA THR A 575 0.80 39.27 33.16
C THR A 575 1.21 40.43 32.25
N GLU A 576 0.99 40.28 30.94
CA GLU A 576 1.12 41.39 30.00
C GLU A 576 -0.17 42.23 30.06
N LEU A 577 -0.09 43.42 30.65
CA LEU A 577 -1.17 44.40 30.62
C LEU A 577 -1.17 45.05 29.24
N ILE A 578 -2.31 45.02 28.54
CA ILE A 578 -2.53 45.86 27.37
C ILE A 578 -2.62 47.30 27.88
N VAL A 579 -1.62 48.12 27.52
CA VAL A 579 -1.69 49.59 27.69
C VAL A 579 -2.66 50.16 26.68
#